data_AF-A0A7W3XW84-F1
#
_entry.id   AF-A0A7W3XW84-F1
#
_cell.length_a   1.000
_cell.length_b   1.000
_cell.length_c   1.000
_cell.angle_alpha   90.00
_cell.angle_beta   90.00
_cell.angle_gamma   90.00
#
_symmetry.space_group_name_H-M   'P 1'
#
loop_
_entity.id
_entity.type
_entity.pdbx_description
1 polymer ?
#
loop_
_entity_poly.entity_id
_entity_poly.type
_entity_poly.pdbx_seq_one_letter_code
_entity_poly.pdbx_strand_id
1 'polypeptide(L)'
;MTPGAERRGPGGPRRDANPPDPDPDRTPGMEPGGSVPPGDTPPAEGSMSEAGPQETHNPTKGWAVAPLALLIVVTVLIAAFFFAYAISLF
;
A
#
# COMPACT_ATOMS: atom_id res chain seq x y z
N MET A 1 58.00 0.33 11.60
CA MET A 1 57.74 0.99 10.31
C MET A 1 58.12 0.01 9.20
N THR A 2 57.18 -0.76 8.65
CA THR A 2 56.15 -0.46 7.62
C THR A 2 56.58 -1.05 6.27
N PRO A 3 55.62 -1.34 5.38
CA PRO A 3 55.48 -2.65 4.76
C PRO A 3 55.51 -2.49 3.22
N GLY A 4 55.17 -3.57 2.50
CA GLY A 4 54.34 -3.45 1.30
C GLY A 4 54.94 -2.71 0.09
N ALA A 5 55.38 -3.50 -0.88
CA ALA A 5 55.29 -3.15 -2.30
C ALA A 5 54.93 -4.46 -3.02
N GLU A 6 53.72 -4.65 -3.56
CA GLU A 6 53.11 -3.98 -4.71
C GLU A 6 52.98 -5.02 -5.85
N ARG A 7 51.80 -5.66 -5.86
CA ARG A 7 50.92 -5.87 -7.03
C ARG A 7 51.28 -6.85 -8.18
N ARG A 8 50.17 -7.53 -8.55
CA ARG A 8 49.68 -8.01 -9.86
C ARG A 8 49.99 -9.45 -10.28
N GLY A 9 48.97 -10.29 -10.09
CA GLY A 9 48.64 -11.47 -10.91
C GLY A 9 47.13 -11.44 -11.26
N PRO A 10 46.68 -12.15 -12.31
CA PRO A 10 46.08 -11.52 -13.50
C PRO A 10 44.59 -11.83 -13.75
N GLY A 11 43.97 -11.04 -14.65
CA GLY A 11 42.84 -11.48 -15.48
C GLY A 11 41.45 -10.99 -15.03
N GLY A 12 40.88 -10.01 -15.75
CA GLY A 12 39.42 -9.90 -15.87
C GLY A 12 38.89 -10.87 -16.94
N PRO A 13 37.60 -10.81 -17.36
CA PRO A 13 36.44 -10.10 -16.81
C PRO A 13 35.25 -11.06 -16.54
N ARG A 14 34.10 -10.56 -16.04
CA ARG A 14 32.75 -10.75 -16.63
C ARG A 14 31.62 -10.17 -15.76
N ARG A 15 30.56 -9.76 -16.44
CA ARG A 15 29.52 -8.80 -16.08
C ARG A 15 28.24 -9.54 -15.71
N ASP A 16 28.19 -10.29 -14.63
CA ASP A 16 27.05 -11.19 -14.48
C ASP A 16 26.53 -11.11 -13.04
N ALA A 17 26.11 -9.92 -12.61
CA ALA A 17 25.11 -9.81 -11.54
C ALA A 17 23.74 -10.22 -12.09
N ASN A 18 23.66 -11.41 -12.69
CA ASN A 18 22.39 -12.10 -12.84
C ASN A 18 22.29 -13.00 -11.61
N PRO A 19 21.26 -12.86 -10.77
CA PRO A 19 20.97 -13.89 -9.77
C PRO A 19 21.02 -15.26 -10.47
N PRO A 20 21.59 -16.30 -9.84
CA PRO A 20 21.51 -17.64 -10.41
C PRO A 20 20.02 -17.92 -10.68
N ASP A 21 19.71 -18.32 -11.91
CA ASP A 21 18.36 -18.75 -12.25
C ASP A 21 18.00 -19.88 -11.27
N PRO A 22 16.88 -19.76 -10.52
CA PRO A 22 16.45 -20.78 -9.58
C PRO A 22 16.46 -22.18 -10.20
N ASP A 23 17.09 -23.12 -9.49
CA ASP A 23 17.10 -24.53 -9.87
C ASP A 23 15.64 -25.04 -9.85
N PRO A 24 15.09 -25.51 -11.00
CA PRO A 24 13.70 -25.95 -11.07
C PRO A 24 13.43 -27.16 -10.16
N ASP A 25 14.45 -27.97 -9.85
CA ASP A 25 14.31 -29.11 -8.94
C ASP A 25 14.20 -28.68 -7.46
N ARG A 26 14.49 -27.40 -7.17
CA ARG A 26 14.52 -26.83 -5.82
C ARG A 26 13.59 -25.64 -5.64
N THR A 27 12.90 -25.24 -6.72
CA THR A 27 12.06 -24.05 -6.75
C THR A 27 10.64 -24.48 -7.13
N PRO A 28 9.71 -24.51 -6.15
CA PRO A 28 8.34 -24.93 -6.41
C PRO A 28 7.69 -24.12 -7.55
N GLY A 29 7.02 -24.80 -8.49
CA GLY A 29 6.25 -24.16 -9.55
C GLY A 29 7.03 -23.82 -10.84
N MET A 30 8.24 -24.34 -11.02
CA MET A 30 9.05 -24.16 -12.25
C MET A 30 9.05 -25.34 -13.24
N GLU A 31 8.22 -26.36 -13.03
CA GLU A 31 7.96 -27.35 -14.07
C GLU A 31 7.40 -26.69 -15.34
N PRO A 32 7.75 -27.15 -16.56
CA PRO A 32 7.26 -26.62 -17.85
C PRO A 32 5.72 -26.60 -18.06
N GLY A 33 4.92 -26.91 -17.03
CA GLY A 33 3.46 -26.86 -17.00
C GLY A 33 2.85 -26.04 -15.85
N GLY A 34 3.66 -25.28 -15.08
CA GLY A 34 3.22 -24.19 -14.21
C GLY A 34 1.99 -24.49 -13.33
N SER A 35 1.97 -25.64 -12.66
CA SER A 35 0.90 -25.97 -11.73
C SER A 35 1.49 -26.33 -10.37
N VAL A 36 1.29 -25.42 -9.42
CA VAL A 36 1.56 -25.68 -8.01
C VAL A 36 0.40 -26.53 -7.49
N PRO A 37 0.63 -27.62 -6.74
CA PRO A 37 -0.42 -28.46 -6.17
C PRO A 37 -1.54 -27.63 -5.53
N PRO A 38 -2.82 -27.95 -5.77
CA PRO A 38 -3.94 -27.29 -5.09
C PRO A 38 -3.76 -27.39 -3.57
N GLY A 39 -3.38 -26.28 -2.94
CA GLY A 39 -2.94 -26.22 -1.54
C GLY A 39 -1.69 -25.34 -1.31
N ASP A 40 -0.88 -25.11 -2.34
CA ASP A 40 0.30 -24.21 -2.29
C ASP A 40 -0.01 -22.76 -2.70
N THR A 41 -1.21 -22.49 -3.22
CA THR A 41 -1.78 -21.14 -3.22
C THR A 41 -2.36 -20.87 -1.83
N PRO A 42 -2.00 -19.75 -1.17
CA PRO A 42 -2.63 -19.34 0.08
C PRO A 42 -4.16 -19.41 -0.04
N PRO A 43 -4.88 -19.84 1.03
CA PRO A 43 -6.33 -19.93 1.01
C PRO A 43 -6.92 -18.61 0.53
N ALA A 44 -7.95 -18.72 -0.32
CA ALA A 44 -8.66 -17.64 -1.01
C ALA A 44 -8.47 -16.31 -0.31
N GLU A 45 -7.77 -15.39 -0.98
CA GLU A 45 -7.55 -14.01 -0.58
C GLU A 45 -8.91 -13.35 -0.29
N GLY A 46 -9.44 -13.56 0.91
CA GLY A 46 -10.50 -12.75 1.45
C GLY A 46 -9.93 -11.36 1.47
N SER A 47 -10.33 -10.53 0.50
CA SER A 47 -9.84 -9.17 0.29
C SER A 47 -9.60 -8.54 1.63
N MET A 48 -8.33 -8.26 1.90
CA MET A 48 -7.80 -7.96 3.22
C MET A 48 -8.58 -6.80 3.85
N SER A 49 -9.67 -7.10 4.57
CA SER A 49 -10.35 -6.08 5.38
C SER A 49 -9.48 -5.71 6.58
N GLU A 50 -8.48 -6.53 6.89
CA GLU A 50 -7.63 -6.45 8.08
C GLU A 50 -6.12 -6.41 7.77
N ALA A 51 -5.70 -6.06 6.53
CA ALA A 51 -4.28 -5.76 6.23
C ALA A 51 -3.98 -4.25 6.24
N GLY A 52 -4.86 -3.44 6.82
CA GLY A 52 -4.56 -2.05 7.14
C GLY A 52 -3.60 -1.96 8.34
N PRO A 53 -2.75 -0.93 8.42
CA PRO A 53 -2.03 -0.63 9.66
C PRO A 53 -3.00 -0.62 10.85
N GLN A 54 -2.56 -1.13 12.01
CA GLN A 54 -3.35 -1.07 13.24
C GLN A 54 -3.87 0.36 13.41
N GLU A 55 -5.19 0.53 13.48
CA GLU A 55 -5.81 1.85 13.54
C GLU A 55 -5.58 2.49 14.92
N THR A 56 -4.36 2.97 15.09
CA THR A 56 -3.84 3.58 16.32
C THR A 56 -4.17 5.07 16.35
N HIS A 57 -4.47 5.65 15.17
CA HIS A 57 -4.72 7.07 14.96
C HIS A 57 -6.11 7.37 14.41
N ASN A 58 -7.09 6.49 14.65
CA ASN A 58 -8.48 6.87 14.47
C ASN A 58 -8.81 7.95 15.52
N PRO A 59 -9.09 9.21 15.11
CA PRO A 59 -9.34 10.28 16.04
C PRO A 59 -10.47 9.88 17.01
N THR A 60 -10.26 10.14 18.29
CA THR A 60 -11.21 9.81 19.36
C THR A 60 -12.63 10.19 18.97
N LYS A 61 -13.55 9.25 19.17
CA LYS A 61 -14.99 9.40 18.93
C LYS A 61 -15.45 10.81 19.32
N GLY A 62 -15.86 11.62 18.33
CA GLY A 62 -16.28 13.01 18.56
C GLY A 62 -15.76 14.01 17.53
N TRP A 63 -14.63 13.74 16.85
CA TRP A 63 -14.09 14.66 15.85
C TRP A 63 -15.02 14.90 14.65
N ALA A 64 -15.89 13.93 14.33
CA ALA A 64 -16.90 14.08 13.29
C ALA A 64 -18.06 15.02 13.68
N VAL A 65 -18.27 15.30 14.97
CA VAL A 65 -19.43 16.07 15.44
C VAL A 65 -19.29 17.55 15.10
N ALA A 66 -18.10 18.13 15.32
CA ALA A 66 -17.86 19.54 15.03
C ALA A 66 -18.06 19.92 13.53
N PRO A 67 -17.45 19.23 12.55
CA PRO A 67 -17.67 19.53 11.14
C PRO A 67 -19.12 19.22 10.71
N LEU A 68 -19.74 18.16 11.24
CA LEU A 68 -21.15 17.87 10.95
C LEU A 68 -22.08 18.98 11.45
N ALA A 69 -21.88 19.45 12.68
CA ALA A 69 -22.66 20.54 13.25
C ALA A 69 -22.49 21.84 12.44
N LEU A 70 -21.27 22.15 12.01
CA LEU A 70 -20.99 23.31 11.16
C LEU A 70 -21.76 23.22 9.83
N LEU A 71 -21.74 22.05 9.17
CA LEU A 71 -22.49 21.83 7.94
C LEU A 71 -23.99 22.03 8.14
N ILE A 72 -24.56 21.45 9.20
CA ILE A 72 -25.99 21.61 9.52
C ILE A 72 -26.35 23.09 9.69
N VAL A 73 -25.55 23.84 10.45
CA VAL A 73 -25.78 25.27 10.68
C VAL A 73 -25.74 26.05 9.36
N VAL A 74 -24.71 25.84 8.55
CA VAL A 74 -24.58 26.53 7.25
C VAL A 74 -25.75 26.18 6.32
N THR A 75 -26.14 24.92 6.23
CA THR A 75 -27.28 24.47 5.43
C THR A 75 -28.58 25.15 5.88
N VAL A 76 -28.85 25.22 7.19
CA VAL A 76 -30.05 25.87 7.72
C VAL A 76 -30.05 27.37 7.41
N LEU A 77 -28.91 28.05 7.53
CA LEU A 77 -28.80 29.47 7.20
C LEU A 77 -29.08 29.75 5.72
N ILE A 78 -28.51 28.94 4.83
CA ILE A 78 -28.75 29.05 3.38
C ILE A 78 -30.22 28.78 3.06
N ALA A 79 -30.81 27.72 3.63
CA ALA A 79 -32.22 27.39 3.43
C ALA A 79 -33.14 28.52 3.92
N ALA A 80 -32.87 29.09 5.10
CA ALA A 80 -33.62 30.21 5.64
C ALA A 80 -33.52 31.47 4.77
N PHE A 81 -32.33 31.75 4.21
CA PHE A 81 -32.14 32.84 3.26
C PHE A 81 -33.01 32.66 2.01
N PHE A 82 -32.97 31.49 1.37
CA PHE A 82 -33.78 31.23 0.18
C PHE A 82 -35.28 31.24 0.49
N PHE A 83 -35.68 30.75 1.66
CA PHE A 83 -37.06 30.80 2.11
C PHE A 83 -37.55 32.25 2.27
N ALA A 84 -36.78 33.10 2.94
CA ALA A 84 -37.09 34.52 3.09
C ALA A 84 -37.08 35.25 1.73
N TYR A 85 -36.12 34.94 0.87
CA TYR A 85 -36.03 35.49 -0.49
C TYR A 85 -37.26 35.10 -1.32
N ALA A 86 -37.67 33.83 -1.29
CA ALA A 86 -38.86 33.37 -2.02
C ALA A 86 -40.14 34.09 -1.55
N ILE A 87 -40.29 34.30 -0.23
CA ILE A 87 -41.40 35.10 0.31
C ILE A 87 -41.32 36.55 -0.17
N SER A 88 -40.14 37.15 -0.21
CA SER A 88 -39.96 38.54 -0.65
C SER A 88 -40.23 38.74 -2.15
N LEU A 89 -40.13 37.68 -2.95
CA LEU A 89 -40.33 37.72 -4.41
C LEU A 89 -41.75 37.32 -4.85
N PHE A 90 -42.59 36.86 -3.92
CA PHE A 90 -43.99 36.52 -4.15
C PHE A 90 -44.89 37.69 -3.75
#